data_AF-A0A412KBB9-F1
#
_entry.id   AF-A0A412KBB9-F1
#
_cell.length_a   1.000
_cell.length_b   1.000
_cell.length_c   1.000
_cell.angle_alpha   90.00
_cell.angle_beta   90.00
_cell.angle_gamma   90.00
#
_symmetry.space_group_name_H-M   'P 1'
#
loop_
_entity.id
_entity.type
_entity.pdbx_description
1 polymer ?
#
loop_
_entity_poly.entity_id
_entity_poly.type
_entity_poly.pdbx_seq_one_letter_code
_entity_poly.pdbx_strand_id
1 'polypeptide(L)'
;MGQKERNKATEVVDGVVETVDVSKHPTASIEPSDLSLADIERRKSHPVRWILFMALVLLAMIAPYWWGRDIAVRDASWMVANLNFLDSKGVALISWTVTIVALTGLGLMVADAKKWLWGAIFVIGLAAEQFVAGMCLLSFNFWNATYVMYGEAAGLANAANLGIIAAGFGVAVYAVLWVGLLVCIKKESKLNVLTRSWASFLLFFAIELVALAVVLFGGLLTSMA
;
A
#
# COMPACT_ATOMS: atom_id res chain seq x y z
N MET A 1 68.46 -11.77 16.33
CA MET A 1 67.15 -11.20 16.73
C MET A 1 66.51 -10.62 15.46
N GLY A 2 65.30 -10.92 15.02
CA GLY A 2 64.24 -11.75 15.59
C GLY A 2 63.43 -12.43 14.46
N GLN A 3 62.87 -13.58 14.80
CA GLN A 3 62.08 -14.47 13.96
C GLN A 3 60.75 -13.78 13.62
N LYS A 4 60.47 -13.51 12.33
CA LYS A 4 59.15 -13.00 11.90
C LYS A 4 58.11 -14.11 12.10
N GLU A 5 57.28 -13.98 13.13
CA GLU A 5 56.06 -14.81 13.28
C GLU A 5 55.14 -14.61 12.07
N ARG A 6 54.97 -15.69 11.30
CA ARG A 6 54.01 -15.78 10.19
C ARG A 6 52.65 -16.17 10.76
N ASN A 7 51.64 -15.35 10.52
CA ASN A 7 50.27 -15.64 10.94
C ASN A 7 49.64 -16.57 9.90
N LYS A 8 49.41 -17.83 10.29
CA LYS A 8 48.75 -18.82 9.44
C LYS A 8 47.27 -18.87 9.77
N ALA A 9 46.40 -18.77 8.76
CA ALA A 9 44.97 -19.01 8.91
C ALA A 9 44.63 -20.36 8.25
N THR A 10 43.69 -21.08 8.84
CA THR A 10 43.25 -22.38 8.33
C THR A 10 42.05 -22.17 7.42
N GLU A 11 42.20 -22.41 6.12
CA GLU A 11 41.15 -22.26 5.11
C GLU A 11 40.94 -23.59 4.37
N VAL A 12 39.71 -23.88 3.97
CA VAL A 12 39.38 -25.10 3.23
C VAL A 12 39.41 -24.79 1.75
N VAL A 13 40.46 -25.25 1.07
CA VAL A 13 40.62 -25.11 -0.39
C VAL A 13 40.40 -26.49 -1.00
N ASP A 14 39.47 -26.59 -1.95
CA ASP A 14 39.12 -27.85 -2.64
C ASP A 14 38.82 -29.04 -1.71
N GLY A 15 38.19 -28.77 -0.55
CA GLY A 15 37.78 -29.79 0.41
C GLY A 15 38.90 -30.29 1.34
N VAL A 16 40.09 -29.71 1.27
CA VAL A 16 41.22 -30.01 2.16
C VAL A 16 41.55 -28.79 3.01
N VAL A 17 41.77 -29.03 4.30
CA VAL A 17 42.07 -27.99 5.30
C VAL A 17 43.55 -27.63 5.19
N GLU A 18 43.87 -26.47 4.61
CA GLU A 18 45.25 -26.00 4.45
C GLU A 18 45.52 -24.74 5.29
N THR A 19 46.78 -24.58 5.74
CA THR A 19 47.21 -23.39 6.48
C THR A 19 47.87 -22.40 5.54
N VAL A 20 47.14 -21.33 5.20
CA VAL A 20 47.53 -20.31 4.23
C VAL A 20 48.18 -19.11 4.94
N ASP A 21 49.24 -18.56 4.34
CA ASP A 21 49.97 -17.40 4.85
C ASP A 21 49.18 -16.12 4.51
N VAL A 22 48.62 -15.45 5.52
CA VAL A 22 47.81 -14.24 5.32
C VAL A 22 48.70 -13.01 5.46
N SER A 23 48.65 -12.11 4.48
CA SER A 23 49.45 -10.89 4.52
C SER A 23 49.07 -10.02 5.73
N LYS A 24 50.04 -9.67 6.57
CA LYS A 24 49.90 -8.60 7.58
C LYS A 24 49.82 -7.28 6.83
N HIS A 25 48.62 -6.75 6.60
CA HIS A 25 48.48 -5.33 6.30
C HIS A 25 48.80 -4.55 7.59
N PRO A 26 49.93 -3.81 7.68
CA PRO A 26 50.37 -3.18 8.92
C PRO A 26 49.57 -1.92 9.29
N THR A 27 48.72 -1.45 8.38
CA THR A 27 47.83 -0.32 8.52
C THR A 27 46.62 -0.62 7.64
N ALA A 28 45.41 -0.29 8.12
CA ALA A 28 44.22 -0.33 7.28
C ALA A 28 44.49 0.56 6.05
N SER A 29 44.60 -0.04 4.87
CA SER A 29 44.81 0.70 3.60
C SER A 29 43.55 1.40 3.11
N ILE A 30 42.42 1.15 3.79
CA ILE A 30 41.18 1.89 3.61
C ILE A 30 41.30 3.09 4.56
N GLU A 31 41.45 4.30 3.99
CA GLU A 31 41.30 5.52 4.78
C GLU A 31 39.98 5.45 5.56
N PRO A 32 39.96 5.75 6.87
CA PRO A 32 38.72 5.82 7.61
C PRO A 32 37.83 6.86 6.93
N SER A 33 36.82 6.40 6.20
CA SER A 33 35.90 7.31 5.55
C SER A 33 35.02 7.92 6.64
N ASP A 34 35.32 9.14 7.06
CA ASP A 34 34.46 9.99 7.90
C ASP A 34 33.16 10.41 7.18
N LEU A 35 32.82 9.75 6.07
CA LEU A 35 31.55 9.89 5.39
C LEU A 35 30.47 9.31 6.28
N SER A 36 29.85 10.20 7.06
CA SER A 36 28.60 9.95 7.76
C SER A 36 27.62 9.25 6.82
N LEU A 37 26.96 8.20 7.32
CA LEU A 37 25.86 7.53 6.62
C LEU A 37 24.82 8.53 6.10
N ALA A 38 24.61 9.63 6.82
CA ALA A 38 23.73 10.73 6.42
C ALA A 38 24.22 11.48 5.17
N ASP A 39 25.53 11.64 4.98
CA ASP A 39 26.09 12.29 3.79
C ASP A 39 26.06 11.38 2.56
N ILE A 40 26.21 10.07 2.76
CA ILE A 40 26.05 9.05 1.71
C ILE A 40 24.58 8.98 1.26
N GLU A 41 23.63 8.98 2.20
CA GLU A 41 22.19 9.03 1.88
C GLU A 41 21.79 10.35 1.20
N ARG A 42 22.34 11.49 1.65
CA ARG A 42 22.08 12.79 1.03
C ARG A 42 22.55 12.82 -0.43
N ARG A 43 23.72 12.24 -0.74
CA ARG A 43 24.21 12.12 -2.13
C ARG A 43 23.37 11.19 -3.01
N LYS A 44 22.70 10.19 -2.43
CA LYS A 44 21.78 9.29 -3.14
C LYS A 44 20.34 9.81 -3.20
N SER A 45 20.00 10.85 -2.43
CA SER A 45 18.67 11.43 -2.45
C SER A 45 18.41 12.12 -3.78
N HIS A 46 17.32 11.75 -4.46
CA HIS A 46 16.86 12.40 -5.68
C HIS A 46 15.63 13.27 -5.35
N PRO A 47 15.80 14.46 -4.76
CA PRO A 47 14.69 15.28 -4.27
C PRO A 47 13.68 15.64 -5.37
N VAL A 48 14.16 15.88 -6.59
CA VAL A 48 13.31 16.18 -7.76
C VAL A 48 12.38 15.01 -8.09
N ARG A 49 12.83 13.76 -7.98
CA ARG A 49 11.97 12.58 -8.24
C ARG A 49 10.83 12.49 -7.24
N TRP A 50 11.10 12.80 -5.96
CA TRP A 50 10.07 12.85 -4.93
C TRP A 50 9.09 14.00 -5.16
N ILE A 51 9.57 15.19 -5.54
CA ILE A 51 8.69 16.32 -5.89
C ILE A 51 7.77 15.96 -7.06
N LEU A 52 8.31 15.38 -8.12
CA LEU A 52 7.52 14.93 -9.29
C LEU A 52 6.51 13.84 -8.90
N PHE A 53 6.91 12.89 -8.06
CA PHE A 53 6.01 11.86 -7.55
C PHE A 53 4.88 12.46 -6.72
N MET A 54 5.18 13.39 -5.81
CA MET A 54 4.15 14.09 -5.01
C MET A 54 3.20 14.90 -5.90
N ALA A 55 3.72 15.61 -6.90
CA ALA A 55 2.89 16.33 -7.87
C ALA A 55 1.98 15.38 -8.65
N LEU A 56 2.49 14.21 -9.05
CA LEU A 56 1.72 13.18 -9.73
C LEU A 56 0.63 12.58 -8.83
N VAL A 57 0.92 12.32 -7.57
CA VAL A 57 -0.07 11.84 -6.58
C VAL A 57 -1.17 12.88 -6.37
N LEU A 58 -0.83 14.16 -6.22
CA LEU A 58 -1.82 15.23 -6.09
C LEU A 58 -2.69 15.36 -7.35
N LEU A 59 -2.09 15.24 -8.54
CA LEU A 59 -2.82 15.26 -9.80
C LEU A 59 -3.77 14.06 -9.92
N ALA A 60 -3.30 12.86 -9.58
CA ALA A 60 -4.12 11.65 -9.51
C ALA A 60 -5.21 11.73 -8.44
N MET A 61 -5.02 12.55 -7.40
CA MET A 61 -6.03 12.78 -6.39
C MET A 61 -7.15 13.71 -6.89
N ILE A 62 -6.77 14.83 -7.51
CA ILE A 62 -7.69 15.94 -7.80
C ILE A 62 -8.40 15.75 -9.13
N ALA A 63 -7.66 15.49 -10.22
CA ALA A 63 -8.22 15.52 -11.57
C ALA A 63 -9.26 14.41 -11.80
N PRO A 64 -9.03 13.15 -11.40
CA PRO A 64 -10.01 12.08 -11.58
C PRO A 64 -11.25 12.25 -10.72
N TYR A 65 -11.10 12.70 -9.46
CA TYR A 65 -12.26 13.01 -8.60
C TYR A 65 -13.14 14.10 -9.20
N TRP A 66 -12.52 15.19 -9.65
CA TRP A 66 -13.24 16.29 -10.27
C TRP A 66 -13.98 15.84 -11.54
N TRP A 67 -13.32 15.05 -12.39
CA TRP A 67 -13.94 14.52 -13.59
C TRP A 67 -15.11 13.57 -13.27
N GLY A 68 -14.92 12.59 -12.37
CA GLY A 68 -16.00 11.68 -11.97
C GLY A 68 -17.20 12.44 -11.41
N ARG A 69 -16.94 13.49 -10.61
CA ARG A 69 -17.98 14.36 -10.05
C ARG A 69 -18.71 15.18 -11.13
N ASP A 70 -17.99 15.69 -12.13
CA ASP A 70 -18.60 16.45 -13.23
C ASP A 70 -19.59 15.57 -14.03
N ILE A 71 -19.21 14.31 -14.31
CA ILE A 71 -20.11 13.33 -14.93
C ILE A 71 -21.33 13.05 -14.04
N ALA A 72 -21.12 12.83 -12.74
CA ALA A 72 -22.20 12.57 -11.79
C ALA A 72 -23.23 13.71 -11.74
N VAL A 73 -22.79 14.96 -11.91
CA VAL A 73 -23.66 16.14 -11.82
C VAL A 73 -24.35 16.44 -13.16
N ARG A 74 -23.65 16.26 -14.29
CA ARG A 74 -24.19 16.61 -15.61
C ARG A 74 -24.97 15.48 -16.28
N ASP A 75 -24.51 14.25 -16.09
CA ASP A 75 -24.90 13.09 -16.88
C ASP A 75 -25.36 11.91 -15.99
N ALA A 76 -25.97 12.20 -14.83
CA ALA A 76 -26.47 11.19 -13.90
C ALA A 76 -27.39 10.16 -14.58
N SER A 77 -28.28 10.62 -15.45
CA SER A 77 -29.22 9.74 -16.19
C SER A 77 -28.49 8.81 -17.16
N TRP A 78 -27.42 9.28 -17.80
CA TRP A 78 -26.57 8.45 -18.66
C TRP A 78 -25.86 7.38 -17.83
N MET A 79 -25.32 7.73 -16.66
CA MET A 79 -24.68 6.76 -15.78
C MET A 79 -25.67 5.67 -15.34
N VAL A 80 -26.87 6.05 -14.90
CA VAL A 80 -27.91 5.10 -14.50
C VAL A 80 -28.26 4.18 -15.68
N ALA A 81 -28.47 4.72 -16.87
CA ALA A 81 -28.80 3.93 -18.05
C ALA A 81 -27.70 2.91 -18.43
N ASN A 82 -26.42 3.26 -18.27
CA ASN A 82 -25.30 2.41 -18.66
C ASN A 82 -24.81 1.47 -17.54
N LEU A 83 -25.13 1.76 -16.28
CA LEU A 83 -24.67 0.98 -15.12
C LEU A 83 -25.76 0.12 -14.47
N ASN A 84 -27.01 0.20 -14.95
CA ASN A 84 -28.13 -0.59 -14.41
C ASN A 84 -27.97 -2.12 -14.56
N PHE A 85 -26.99 -2.58 -15.35
CA PHE A 85 -26.67 -4.01 -15.43
C PHE A 85 -25.87 -4.51 -14.21
N LEU A 86 -25.31 -3.60 -13.40
CA LEU A 86 -24.55 -3.93 -12.21
C LEU A 86 -25.48 -4.05 -11.00
N ASP A 87 -25.25 -5.07 -10.19
CA ASP A 87 -25.87 -5.18 -8.86
C ASP A 87 -25.05 -4.41 -7.81
N SER A 88 -25.71 -3.93 -6.75
CA SER A 88 -25.09 -3.20 -5.64
C SER A 88 -23.92 -3.97 -5.03
N LYS A 89 -24.02 -5.30 -4.88
CA LYS A 89 -22.91 -6.13 -4.39
C LYS A 89 -21.71 -6.11 -5.34
N GLY A 90 -21.96 -6.16 -6.64
CA GLY A 90 -20.92 -6.06 -7.66
C GLY A 90 -20.21 -4.71 -7.62
N VAL A 91 -20.97 -3.62 -7.49
CA VAL A 91 -20.42 -2.26 -7.38
C VAL A 91 -19.58 -2.08 -6.10
N ALA A 92 -20.05 -2.58 -4.97
CA ALA A 92 -19.30 -2.58 -3.72
C ALA A 92 -17.97 -3.37 -3.85
N LEU A 93 -18.00 -4.54 -4.50
CA LEU A 93 -16.80 -5.34 -4.75
C LEU A 93 -15.81 -4.61 -5.67
N ILE A 94 -16.29 -4.00 -6.76
CA ILE A 94 -15.44 -3.26 -7.71
C ILE A 94 -14.74 -2.09 -7.01
N SER A 95 -15.50 -1.24 -6.33
CA SER A 95 -14.97 -0.08 -5.62
C SER A 95 -13.98 -0.47 -4.50
N TRP A 96 -14.30 -1.50 -3.71
CA TRP A 96 -13.36 -2.08 -2.74
C TRP A 96 -12.09 -2.58 -3.43
N THR A 97 -12.20 -3.30 -4.54
CA THR A 97 -11.04 -3.85 -5.27
C THR A 97 -10.12 -2.76 -5.76
N VAL A 98 -10.67 -1.70 -6.37
CA VAL A 98 -9.91 -0.55 -6.85
C VAL A 98 -9.16 0.12 -5.69
N THR A 99 -9.85 0.33 -4.56
CA THR A 99 -9.26 0.93 -3.36
C THR A 99 -8.13 0.07 -2.79
N ILE A 100 -8.33 -1.25 -2.72
CA ILE A 100 -7.32 -2.17 -2.21
C ILE A 100 -6.11 -2.31 -3.11
N VAL A 101 -6.29 -2.24 -4.43
CA VAL A 101 -5.17 -2.20 -5.38
C VAL A 101 -4.32 -0.95 -5.14
N ALA A 102 -4.94 0.22 -4.94
CA ALA A 102 -4.23 1.45 -4.62
C ALA A 102 -3.44 1.33 -3.31
N LEU A 103 -4.10 0.93 -2.22
CA LEU A 103 -3.50 0.77 -0.89
C LEU A 103 -2.39 -0.28 -0.87
N THR A 104 -2.60 -1.39 -1.59
CA THR A 104 -1.59 -2.43 -1.77
C THR A 104 -0.37 -1.90 -2.53
N GLY A 105 -0.59 -1.15 -3.62
CA GLY A 105 0.47 -0.48 -4.35
C GLY A 105 1.28 0.45 -3.45
N LEU A 106 0.61 1.22 -2.59
CA LEU A 106 1.26 2.10 -1.62
C LEU A 106 2.10 1.31 -0.61
N GLY A 107 1.52 0.26 -0.01
CA GLY A 107 2.22 -0.60 0.96
C GLY A 107 3.44 -1.29 0.36
N LEU A 108 3.32 -1.84 -0.84
CA LEU A 108 4.42 -2.54 -1.53
C LEU A 108 5.47 -1.58 -2.10
N MET A 109 5.11 -0.33 -2.40
CA MET A 109 6.09 0.71 -2.74
C MET A 109 7.10 0.95 -1.60
N VAL A 110 6.66 0.77 -0.35
CA VAL A 110 7.52 0.88 0.83
C VAL A 110 8.23 -0.43 1.13
N ALA A 111 7.52 -1.56 1.03
CA ALA A 111 8.00 -2.86 1.51
C ALA A 111 8.86 -3.65 0.50
N ASP A 112 8.71 -3.44 -0.81
CA ASP A 112 9.38 -4.23 -1.85
C ASP A 112 10.51 -3.46 -2.55
N ALA A 113 11.42 -4.19 -3.20
CA ALA A 113 12.56 -3.66 -3.94
C ALA A 113 12.14 -2.91 -5.21
N LYS A 114 11.06 -3.34 -5.88
CA LYS A 114 10.57 -2.75 -7.15
C LYS A 114 9.68 -1.53 -6.91
N LYS A 115 10.18 -0.52 -6.18
CA LYS A 115 9.41 0.66 -5.75
C LYS A 115 8.70 1.40 -6.88
N TRP A 116 9.32 1.50 -8.07
CA TRP A 116 8.73 2.19 -9.22
C TRP A 116 7.48 1.48 -9.78
N LEU A 117 7.49 0.14 -9.83
CA LEU A 117 6.33 -0.64 -10.27
C LEU A 117 5.14 -0.40 -9.33
N TRP A 118 5.38 -0.53 -8.02
CA TRP A 118 4.34 -0.35 -7.01
C TRP A 118 3.87 1.10 -6.90
N GLY A 119 4.77 2.07 -7.10
CA GLY A 119 4.41 3.48 -7.21
C GLY A 119 3.51 3.77 -8.42
N ALA A 120 3.76 3.14 -9.56
CA ALA A 120 2.88 3.25 -10.72
C ALA A 120 1.51 2.60 -10.47
N ILE A 121 1.47 1.41 -9.88
CA ILE A 121 0.23 0.74 -9.47
C ILE A 121 -0.56 1.61 -8.49
N PHE A 122 0.11 2.20 -7.50
CA PHE A 122 -0.50 3.12 -6.55
C PHE A 122 -1.11 4.34 -7.25
N VAL A 123 -0.38 5.02 -8.13
CA VAL A 123 -0.88 6.23 -8.82
C VAL A 123 -2.08 5.90 -9.72
N ILE A 124 -2.02 4.80 -10.48
CA ILE A 124 -3.11 4.37 -11.34
C ILE A 124 -4.32 3.95 -10.50
N GLY A 125 -4.09 3.16 -9.45
CA GLY A 125 -5.14 2.75 -8.52
C GLY A 125 -5.80 3.92 -7.81
N LEU A 126 -5.00 4.89 -7.34
CA LEU A 126 -5.47 6.13 -6.73
C LEU A 126 -6.32 6.92 -7.73
N ALA A 127 -5.85 7.12 -8.96
CA ALA A 127 -6.63 7.81 -9.98
C ALA A 127 -7.98 7.12 -10.26
N ALA A 128 -8.00 5.80 -10.35
CA ALA A 128 -9.21 5.01 -10.54
C ALA A 128 -10.15 5.11 -9.31
N GLU A 129 -9.61 5.00 -8.10
CA GLU A 129 -10.36 5.14 -6.85
C GLU A 129 -11.00 6.52 -6.75
N GLN A 130 -10.23 7.57 -7.03
CA GLN A 130 -10.73 8.94 -7.00
C GLN A 130 -11.79 9.21 -8.07
N PHE A 131 -11.65 8.62 -9.27
CA PHE A 131 -12.71 8.68 -10.28
C PHE A 131 -14.01 8.03 -9.80
N VAL A 132 -13.94 6.83 -9.19
CA VAL A 132 -15.10 6.15 -8.59
C VAL A 132 -15.69 7.00 -7.45
N ALA A 133 -14.85 7.53 -6.56
CA ALA A 133 -15.28 8.39 -5.45
C ALA A 133 -15.97 9.68 -5.94
N GLY A 134 -15.47 10.26 -7.04
CA GLY A 134 -16.08 11.42 -7.69
C GLY A 134 -17.46 11.09 -8.27
N MET A 135 -17.55 9.99 -9.02
CA MET A 135 -18.82 9.49 -9.60
C MET A 135 -19.87 9.21 -8.51
N CYS A 136 -19.44 8.67 -7.37
CA CYS A 136 -20.35 8.30 -6.29
C CYS A 136 -20.52 9.41 -5.24
N LEU A 137 -19.99 10.61 -5.51
CA LEU A 137 -20.12 11.79 -4.64
C LEU A 137 -19.70 11.51 -3.19
N LEU A 138 -18.62 10.73 -3.04
CA LEU A 138 -18.11 10.31 -1.75
C LEU A 138 -17.90 11.54 -0.86
N SER A 139 -18.59 11.53 0.28
CA SER A 139 -18.62 12.59 1.27
C SER A 139 -19.13 12.02 2.60
N PHE A 140 -18.97 12.75 3.70
CA PHE A 140 -19.46 12.30 5.02
C PHE A 140 -20.98 12.10 5.07
N ASN A 141 -21.73 12.79 4.21
CA ASN A 141 -23.17 12.63 4.09
C ASN A 141 -23.56 12.11 2.70
N PHE A 142 -22.80 11.13 2.20
CA PHE A 142 -22.97 10.67 0.83
C PHE A 142 -24.39 10.15 0.57
N TRP A 143 -25.08 9.57 1.55
CA TRP A 143 -26.48 9.12 1.41
C TRP A 143 -27.40 10.21 0.90
N ASN A 144 -27.26 11.44 1.41
CA ASN A 144 -28.05 12.56 0.91
C ASN A 144 -27.53 13.06 -0.44
N ALA A 145 -26.21 13.14 -0.61
CA ALA A 145 -25.60 13.64 -1.84
C ALA A 145 -25.95 12.76 -3.07
N THR A 146 -25.89 11.44 -2.92
CA THR A 146 -26.23 10.48 -3.97
C THR A 146 -27.73 10.42 -4.19
N TYR A 147 -28.56 10.49 -3.15
CA TYR A 147 -30.01 10.52 -3.29
C TYR A 147 -30.48 11.73 -4.11
N VAL A 148 -29.93 12.92 -3.82
CA VAL A 148 -30.28 14.15 -4.56
C VAL A 148 -29.91 14.05 -6.05
N MET A 149 -28.82 13.36 -6.40
CA MET A 149 -28.34 13.30 -7.79
C MET A 149 -28.87 12.09 -8.57
N TYR A 150 -29.00 10.94 -7.93
CA TYR A 150 -29.35 9.67 -8.57
C TYR A 150 -30.77 9.17 -8.23
N GLY A 151 -31.47 9.81 -7.28
CA GLY A 151 -32.83 9.42 -6.88
C GLY A 151 -32.92 7.96 -6.46
N GLU A 152 -33.88 7.23 -7.04
CA GLU A 152 -34.10 5.80 -6.78
C GLU A 152 -32.90 4.92 -7.18
N ALA A 153 -32.03 5.38 -8.09
CA ALA A 153 -30.83 4.66 -8.50
C ALA A 153 -29.61 4.90 -7.57
N ALA A 154 -29.78 5.66 -6.48
CA ALA A 154 -28.70 5.97 -5.53
C ALA A 154 -28.09 4.72 -4.86
N GLY A 155 -28.81 3.59 -4.85
CA GLY A 155 -28.32 2.32 -4.28
C GLY A 155 -26.95 1.89 -4.84
N LEU A 156 -26.72 2.06 -6.16
CA LEU A 156 -25.45 1.70 -6.79
C LEU A 156 -24.31 2.62 -6.34
N ALA A 157 -24.54 3.94 -6.34
CA ALA A 157 -23.54 4.91 -5.89
C ALA A 157 -23.21 4.74 -4.39
N ASN A 158 -24.23 4.46 -3.57
CA ASN A 158 -24.03 4.19 -2.15
C ASN A 158 -23.24 2.90 -1.90
N ALA A 159 -23.49 1.85 -2.69
CA ALA A 159 -22.74 0.61 -2.61
C ALA A 159 -21.26 0.82 -2.94
N ALA A 160 -20.94 1.64 -3.94
CA ALA A 160 -19.55 2.00 -4.25
C ALA A 160 -18.86 2.72 -3.09
N ASN A 161 -19.55 3.69 -2.48
CA ASN A 161 -19.02 4.43 -1.33
C ASN A 161 -18.76 3.51 -0.14
N LEU A 162 -19.65 2.54 0.13
CA LEU A 162 -19.43 1.54 1.17
C LEU A 162 -18.24 0.62 0.87
N GLY A 163 -17.99 0.26 -0.39
CA GLY A 163 -16.80 -0.52 -0.77
C GLY A 163 -15.50 0.23 -0.47
N ILE A 164 -15.43 1.53 -0.81
CA ILE A 164 -14.28 2.40 -0.49
C ILE A 164 -14.11 2.54 1.03
N ILE A 165 -15.20 2.80 1.76
CA ILE A 165 -15.17 2.94 3.22
C ILE A 165 -14.75 1.64 3.90
N ALA A 166 -15.22 0.49 3.42
CA ALA A 166 -14.84 -0.82 3.95
C ALA A 166 -13.34 -1.04 3.81
N ALA A 167 -12.75 -0.71 2.66
CA ALA A 167 -11.31 -0.78 2.44
C ALA A 167 -10.55 0.19 3.38
N GLY A 168 -11.00 1.44 3.50
CA GLY A 168 -10.40 2.40 4.43
C GLY A 168 -10.46 1.93 5.89
N PHE A 169 -11.58 1.32 6.29
CA PHE A 169 -11.77 0.78 7.63
C PHE A 169 -10.93 -0.47 7.88
N GLY A 170 -10.82 -1.36 6.89
CA GLY A 170 -9.94 -2.54 6.95
C GLY A 170 -8.48 -2.15 7.19
N VAL A 171 -7.98 -1.15 6.46
CA VAL A 171 -6.64 -0.57 6.69
C VAL A 171 -6.49 -0.04 8.10
N ALA A 172 -7.48 0.71 8.61
CA ALA A 172 -7.43 1.28 9.95
C ALA A 172 -7.37 0.19 11.03
N VAL A 173 -8.21 -0.85 10.90
CA VAL A 173 -8.20 -2.02 11.80
C VAL A 173 -6.85 -2.75 11.71
N TYR A 174 -6.35 -2.98 10.50
CA TYR A 174 -5.03 -3.59 10.31
C TYR A 174 -3.92 -2.77 10.96
N ALA A 175 -3.90 -1.44 10.77
CA ALA A 175 -2.90 -0.57 11.36
C ALA A 175 -2.90 -0.65 12.90
N VAL A 176 -4.08 -0.59 13.52
CA VAL A 176 -4.22 -0.71 14.99
C VAL A 176 -3.76 -2.09 15.48
N LEU A 177 -4.23 -3.16 14.82
CA LEU A 177 -3.84 -4.52 15.19
C LEU A 177 -2.33 -4.73 15.01
N TRP A 178 -1.77 -4.31 13.88
CA TRP A 178 -0.36 -4.45 13.57
C TRP A 178 0.53 -3.71 14.57
N VAL A 179 0.20 -2.46 14.90
CA VAL A 179 0.91 -1.69 15.94
C VAL A 179 0.75 -2.37 17.30
N GLY A 180 -0.45 -2.85 17.64
CA GLY A 180 -0.70 -3.61 18.87
C GLY A 180 0.15 -4.89 18.96
N LEU A 181 0.30 -5.63 17.86
CA LEU A 181 1.17 -6.81 17.78
C LEU A 181 2.64 -6.42 18.01
N LEU A 182 3.12 -5.33 17.42
CA LEU A 182 4.50 -4.85 17.62
C LEU A 182 4.80 -4.46 19.07
N VAL A 183 3.84 -3.86 19.77
CA VAL A 183 4.01 -3.40 21.15
C VAL A 183 3.88 -4.56 22.14
N CYS A 184 2.87 -5.42 21.95
CA CYS A 184 2.50 -6.44 22.93
C CYS A 184 3.26 -7.77 22.77
N ILE A 185 3.75 -8.11 21.57
CA ILE A 185 4.34 -9.42 21.29
C ILE A 185 5.86 -9.37 21.38
N LYS A 186 6.42 -10.20 22.28
CA LYS A 186 7.87 -10.40 22.38
C LYS A 186 8.43 -10.95 21.08
N LYS A 187 9.63 -10.49 20.69
CA LYS A 187 10.30 -10.89 19.43
C LYS A 187 10.55 -12.39 19.29
N GLU A 188 10.72 -13.09 20.42
CA GLU A 188 10.93 -14.55 20.48
C GLU A 188 9.62 -15.36 20.42
N SER A 189 8.46 -14.70 20.45
CA SER A 189 7.16 -15.39 20.35
C SER A 189 6.92 -15.91 18.93
N LYS A 190 6.32 -17.09 18.81
CA LYS A 190 5.86 -17.64 17.53
C LYS A 190 4.90 -16.69 16.80
N LEU A 191 4.13 -15.88 17.55
CA LEU A 191 3.20 -14.90 16.99
C LEU A 191 3.89 -13.69 16.34
N ASN A 192 5.19 -13.49 16.57
CA ASN A 192 6.00 -12.48 15.85
C ASN A 192 6.11 -12.79 14.35
N VAL A 193 5.62 -13.93 13.87
CA VAL A 193 5.47 -14.18 12.44
C VAL A 193 4.47 -13.20 11.79
N LEU A 194 3.40 -12.81 12.49
CA LEU A 194 2.33 -11.98 11.95
C LEU A 194 2.76 -10.53 11.67
N THR A 195 3.88 -10.08 12.22
CA THR A 195 4.45 -8.76 11.98
C THR A 195 5.53 -8.78 10.89
N ARG A 196 5.88 -9.95 10.34
CA ARG A 196 6.94 -10.12 9.34
C ARG A 196 6.39 -10.24 7.93
N SER A 197 6.96 -9.43 7.03
CA SER A 197 6.94 -9.59 5.56
C SER A 197 5.57 -10.06 5.03
N TRP A 198 5.51 -11.26 4.46
CA TRP A 198 4.33 -11.82 3.79
C TRP A 198 3.20 -12.23 4.71
N ALA A 199 3.48 -12.63 5.96
CA ALA A 199 2.42 -13.03 6.90
C ALA A 199 1.61 -11.81 7.37
N SER A 200 2.28 -10.66 7.56
CA SER A 200 1.63 -9.38 7.83
C SER A 200 0.73 -8.95 6.67
N PHE A 201 1.18 -9.21 5.45
CA PHE A 201 0.43 -8.89 4.24
C PHE A 201 -0.80 -9.80 4.04
N LEU A 202 -0.69 -11.08 4.39
CA LEU A 202 -1.85 -11.99 4.45
C LEU A 202 -2.85 -11.58 5.54
N LEU A 203 -2.36 -11.14 6.70
CA LEU A 203 -3.21 -10.63 7.77
C LEU A 203 -4.00 -9.39 7.31
N PHE A 204 -3.35 -8.47 6.59
CA PHE A 204 -4.01 -7.34 5.95
C PHE A 204 -5.17 -7.79 5.05
N PHE A 205 -4.92 -8.69 4.09
CA PHE A 205 -5.99 -9.18 3.21
C PHE A 205 -7.10 -9.95 3.94
N ALA A 206 -6.77 -10.69 4.99
CA ALA A 206 -7.77 -11.38 5.80
C ALA A 206 -8.73 -10.37 6.47
N ILE A 207 -8.20 -9.28 7.03
CA ILE A 207 -9.00 -8.20 7.62
C ILE A 207 -9.85 -7.51 6.55
N GLU A 208 -9.27 -7.25 5.39
CA GLU A 208 -9.95 -6.60 4.27
C GLU A 208 -11.12 -7.44 3.73
N LEU A 209 -10.93 -8.75 3.59
CA LEU A 209 -12.01 -9.66 3.19
C LEU A 209 -13.12 -9.72 4.24
N VAL A 210 -12.80 -9.62 5.53
CA VAL A 210 -13.80 -9.52 6.60
C VAL A 210 -14.56 -8.20 6.51
N ALA A 211 -13.87 -7.07 6.31
CA ALA A 211 -14.49 -5.75 6.14
C ALA A 211 -15.45 -5.74 4.93
N LEU A 212 -15.03 -6.30 3.81
CA LEU A 212 -15.87 -6.47 2.64
C LEU A 212 -17.07 -7.39 2.92
N ALA A 213 -16.86 -8.53 3.60
CA ALA A 213 -17.94 -9.45 3.95
C ALA A 213 -19.01 -8.78 4.84
N VAL A 214 -18.61 -7.90 5.76
CA VAL A 214 -19.55 -7.10 6.56
C VAL A 214 -20.42 -6.21 5.67
N VAL A 215 -19.86 -5.57 4.65
CA VAL A 215 -20.67 -4.77 3.69
C VAL A 215 -21.58 -5.65 2.86
N LEU A 216 -21.07 -6.75 2.30
CA LEU A 216 -21.80 -7.61 1.38
C LEU A 216 -22.93 -8.42 2.04
N PHE A 217 -22.73 -8.82 3.30
CA PHE A 217 -23.62 -9.75 4.02
C PHE A 217 -24.21 -9.18 5.31
N GLY A 218 -23.69 -8.08 5.85
CA GLY A 218 -24.15 -7.49 7.11
C GLY A 218 -25.41 -6.63 7.00
N GLY A 219 -26.10 -6.65 5.86
CA GLY A 219 -27.36 -5.91 5.64
C GLY A 219 -27.18 -4.43 5.29
N LEU A 220 -25.95 -3.92 5.27
CA LEU A 220 -25.65 -2.51 4.93
C LEU A 220 -26.06 -2.15 3.50
N LEU A 221 -25.95 -3.10 2.56
CA LEU A 221 -26.42 -2.90 1.17
C LEU A 221 -27.94 -2.96 1.04
N THR A 222 -28.59 -3.78 1.86
CA THR A 222 -30.05 -3.99 1.80
C THR A 222 -30.84 -2.91 2.51
N SER A 223 -30.24 -2.19 3.48
CA SER A 223 -30.86 -1.04 4.13
C SER A 223 -30.88 0.23 3.25
N MET A 224 -30.44 0.13 1.99
CA MET A 224 -30.31 1.25 1.04
C MET A 224 -31.23 1.10 -0.18
N ALA A 225 -32.01 0.02 -0.24
CA ALA A 225 -33.04 -0.21 -1.25
C ALA A 225 -34.37 0.43 -0.82
#